data_AF-A0AAV6GIB3-F1
#
_entry.id   AF-A0AAV6GIB3-F1
#
_cell.length_a   1.000
_cell.length_b   1.000
_cell.length_c   1.000
_cell.angle_alpha   90.00
_cell.angle_beta   90.00
_cell.angle_gamma   90.00
#
_symmetry.space_group_name_H-M   'P 1'
#
loop_
_entity.id
_entity.type
_entity.pdbx_description
1 polymer ?
#
loop_
_entity_poly.entity_id
_entity_poly.type
_entity_poly.pdbx_seq_one_letter_code
_entity_poly.pdbx_strand_id
1 'polypeptide(L)'
;IAKVAALLTQQDAEKLIHAFITSRLDYCNALFTGLPKKHLKKLALIQNSAARLLTKTKKREHITPVLAELHWLPISYRIDFKVMLITYKALNGIAPSYISELLISYQPQRKLRSSNSNLLIVPKVLHKQSGEAAFIHYAPKLWNTLPLYIKQASSVNIFKKDLKTYLYRKAFS
;
A
#
# COMPACT_ATOMS: atom_id res chain seq x y z
N ILE A 1 -9.77 9.03 -22.10
CA ILE A 1 -8.30 9.02 -22.21
C ILE A 1 -7.85 8.37 -23.51
N ALA A 2 -8.09 7.07 -23.75
CA ALA A 2 -7.59 6.39 -24.96
C ALA A 2 -7.91 7.07 -26.31
N LYS A 3 -9.14 7.58 -26.47
CA LYS A 3 -9.57 8.30 -27.69
C LYS A 3 -8.80 9.60 -27.96
N VAL A 4 -8.28 10.24 -26.93
CA VAL A 4 -7.55 11.53 -27.02
C VAL A 4 -6.05 11.32 -26.84
N ALA A 5 -5.62 10.11 -26.45
CA ALA A 5 -4.21 9.81 -26.14
C ALA A 5 -3.26 10.02 -27.33
N ALA A 6 -3.75 9.88 -28.55
CA ALA A 6 -2.96 10.17 -29.76
C ALA A 6 -2.62 11.66 -29.94
N LEU A 7 -3.40 12.55 -29.31
CA LEU A 7 -3.26 14.00 -29.40
C LEU A 7 -2.51 14.60 -28.21
N LEU A 8 -2.15 13.79 -27.21
CA LEU A 8 -1.57 14.24 -25.95
C LEU A 8 -0.08 13.88 -25.87
N THR A 9 0.68 14.72 -25.16
CA THR A 9 2.01 14.35 -24.71
C THR A 9 1.93 13.19 -23.70
N GLN A 10 3.01 12.42 -23.56
CA GLN A 10 3.07 11.35 -22.56
C GLN A 10 2.85 11.91 -21.14
N GLN A 11 3.42 13.07 -20.82
CA GLN A 11 3.28 13.70 -19.52
C GLN A 11 1.83 14.10 -19.21
N ASP A 12 1.11 14.64 -20.18
CA ASP A 12 -0.29 15.03 -19.98
C ASP A 12 -1.21 13.80 -19.90
N ALA A 13 -0.93 12.76 -20.70
CA ALA A 13 -1.63 11.49 -20.57
C ALA A 13 -1.43 10.85 -19.18
N GLU A 14 -0.22 10.93 -18.63
CA GLU A 14 0.09 10.47 -17.27
C GLU A 14 -0.71 11.26 -16.22
N LYS A 15 -0.75 12.59 -16.32
CA LYS A 15 -1.57 13.44 -15.43
C LYS A 15 -3.04 13.03 -15.46
N LEU A 16 -3.62 12.80 -16.65
CA LEU A 16 -5.01 12.36 -16.79
C LEU A 16 -5.24 10.97 -16.18
N ILE A 17 -4.31 10.03 -16.39
CA ILE A 17 -4.40 8.70 -15.77
C ILE A 17 -4.36 8.82 -14.25
N HIS A 18 -3.50 9.66 -13.70
CA HIS A 18 -3.45 9.88 -12.26
C HIS A 18 -4.74 10.51 -11.74
N ALA A 19 -5.23 11.56 -12.41
CA ALA A 19 -6.43 12.29 -12.02
C ALA A 19 -7.71 11.43 -12.07
N PHE A 20 -7.86 10.56 -13.07
CA PHE A 20 -9.11 9.82 -13.29
C PHE A 20 -9.06 8.34 -12.87
N ILE A 21 -7.91 7.68 -12.97
CA ILE A 21 -7.78 6.25 -12.70
C ILE A 21 -7.11 6.04 -11.34
N THR A 22 -5.92 6.62 -11.14
CA THR A 22 -5.15 6.39 -9.90
C THR A 22 -5.88 6.94 -8.68
N SER A 23 -6.46 8.14 -8.78
CA SER A 23 -7.27 8.74 -7.71
C SER A 23 -8.41 7.83 -7.24
N ARG A 24 -9.10 7.16 -8.18
CA ARG A 24 -10.19 6.22 -7.90
C ARG A 24 -9.69 4.90 -7.33
N LEU A 25 -8.56 4.40 -7.81
CA LEU A 25 -7.92 3.20 -7.28
C LEU A 25 -7.37 3.40 -5.86
N ASP A 26 -6.91 4.61 -5.54
CA ASP A 26 -6.35 4.95 -4.22
C ASP A 26 -7.40 5.48 -3.23
N TYR A 27 -8.64 5.70 -3.68
CA TYR A 27 -9.76 6.10 -2.84
C TYR A 27 -10.21 4.95 -1.96
N CYS A 28 -10.10 5.12 -0.63
CA CYS A 28 -10.48 4.13 0.39
C CYS A 28 -9.87 2.73 0.19
N ASN A 29 -8.73 2.62 -0.51
CA ASN A 29 -8.15 1.33 -0.85
C ASN A 29 -7.67 0.52 0.37
N ALA A 30 -7.49 1.14 1.54
CA ALA A 30 -7.23 0.44 2.79
C ALA A 30 -8.36 -0.51 3.21
N LEU A 31 -9.58 -0.34 2.70
CA LEU A 31 -10.71 -1.25 2.95
C LEU A 31 -10.60 -2.56 2.15
N PHE A 32 -9.67 -2.64 1.20
CA PHE A 32 -9.54 -3.78 0.28
C PHE A 32 -8.66 -4.91 0.82
N THR A 33 -8.19 -4.83 2.06
CA THR A 33 -7.34 -5.85 2.74
C THR A 33 -7.95 -7.25 2.75
N GLY A 34 -9.28 -7.35 2.75
CA GLY A 34 -10.02 -8.63 2.72
C GLY A 34 -10.61 -9.02 1.38
N LEU A 35 -10.34 -8.27 0.31
CA LEU A 35 -10.95 -8.59 -0.98
C LEU A 35 -10.44 -9.93 -1.51
N PRO A 36 -11.33 -10.78 -2.06
CA PRO A 36 -10.89 -11.98 -2.76
C PRO A 36 -9.95 -11.62 -3.91
N LYS A 37 -8.93 -12.46 -4.15
CA LYS A 37 -7.92 -12.26 -5.20
C LYS A 37 -8.54 -11.99 -6.58
N LYS A 38 -9.73 -12.52 -6.87
CA LYS A 38 -10.49 -12.26 -8.11
C LYS A 38 -10.82 -10.77 -8.29
N HIS A 39 -11.22 -10.08 -7.23
CA HIS A 39 -11.55 -8.65 -7.29
C HIS A 39 -10.28 -7.80 -7.36
N LEU A 40 -9.24 -8.15 -6.60
CA LEU A 40 -7.93 -7.48 -6.71
C LEU A 40 -7.34 -7.61 -8.12
N LYS A 41 -7.50 -8.76 -8.77
CA LYS A 41 -7.11 -8.95 -10.18
C LYS A 41 -7.84 -7.99 -11.12
N LYS A 42 -9.13 -7.71 -10.90
CA LYS A 42 -9.87 -6.71 -11.70
C LYS A 42 -9.29 -5.31 -11.55
N LEU A 43 -8.94 -4.90 -10.32
CA LEU A 43 -8.28 -3.62 -10.07
C LEU A 43 -6.90 -3.55 -10.73
N ALA A 44 -6.12 -4.63 -10.64
CA ALA A 44 -4.83 -4.74 -11.30
C ALA A 44 -4.95 -4.64 -12.82
N LEU A 45 -5.99 -5.24 -13.42
CA LEU A 45 -6.25 -5.11 -14.87
C LEU A 45 -6.50 -3.66 -15.28
N ILE A 46 -7.18 -2.86 -14.46
CA ILE A 46 -7.41 -1.43 -14.73
C ILE A 46 -6.08 -0.68 -14.70
N GLN A 47 -5.26 -0.87 -13.65
CA GLN A 47 -3.93 -0.25 -13.56
C GLN A 47 -3.03 -0.65 -14.74
N ASN A 48 -3.01 -1.95 -15.07
CA ASN A 48 -2.22 -2.51 -16.15
C ASN A 48 -2.64 -1.94 -17.51
N SER A 49 -3.95 -1.80 -17.73
CA SER A 49 -4.46 -1.20 -18.96
C SER A 49 -4.10 0.28 -19.07
N ALA A 50 -4.12 1.01 -17.96
CA ALA A 50 -3.69 2.41 -17.92
C ALA A 50 -2.18 2.54 -18.20
N ALA A 51 -1.35 1.69 -17.60
CA ALA A 51 0.09 1.66 -17.84
C ALA A 51 0.39 1.37 -19.32
N ARG A 52 -0.23 0.33 -19.89
CA ARG A 52 -0.07 0.00 -21.31
C ARG A 52 -0.55 1.11 -22.24
N LEU A 53 -1.63 1.80 -21.88
CA LEU A 53 -2.11 2.93 -22.67
C LEU A 53 -1.08 4.06 -22.71
N LEU A 54 -0.41 4.32 -21.58
CA LEU A 54 0.60 5.36 -21.46
C LEU A 54 1.88 5.01 -22.23
N THR A 55 2.38 3.78 -22.08
CA THR A 55 3.65 3.33 -22.67
C THR A 55 3.49 2.73 -24.07
N LYS A 56 2.27 2.64 -24.58
CA LYS A 56 1.91 1.98 -25.86
C LYS A 56 2.40 0.52 -25.96
N THR A 57 2.58 -0.14 -24.82
CA THR A 57 3.01 -1.54 -24.70
C THR A 57 1.94 -2.49 -25.26
N LYS A 58 2.35 -3.52 -26.00
CA LYS A 58 1.41 -4.50 -26.58
C LYS A 58 0.70 -5.31 -25.49
N LYS A 59 -0.52 -5.78 -25.75
CA LYS A 59 -1.35 -6.51 -24.77
C LYS A 59 -0.68 -7.75 -24.16
N ARG A 60 0.13 -8.47 -24.94
CA ARG A 60 0.76 -9.74 -24.54
C ARG A 60 2.13 -9.55 -23.86
N GLU A 61 2.72 -8.37 -23.90
CA GLU A 61 4.01 -8.11 -23.27
C GLU A 61 3.89 -8.14 -21.75
N HIS A 62 4.96 -8.51 -21.06
CA HIS A 62 4.96 -8.61 -19.61
C HIS A 62 4.73 -7.23 -18.96
N ILE A 63 3.83 -7.14 -17.98
CA ILE A 63 3.41 -5.86 -17.39
C ILE A 63 4.33 -5.38 -16.27
N THR A 64 5.00 -6.30 -15.57
CA THR A 64 5.88 -5.97 -14.45
C THR A 64 6.99 -4.98 -14.81
N PRO A 65 7.76 -5.13 -15.93
CA PRO A 65 8.77 -4.13 -16.29
C PRO A 65 8.16 -2.75 -16.58
N VAL A 66 6.99 -2.70 -17.23
CA VAL A 66 6.28 -1.45 -17.51
C VAL A 66 5.89 -0.73 -16.21
N LEU A 67 5.37 -1.46 -15.22
CA LEU A 67 5.05 -0.87 -13.91
C LEU A 67 6.29 -0.41 -13.16
N ALA A 68 7.42 -1.12 -13.31
CA ALA A 68 8.69 -0.73 -12.74
C ALA A 68 9.20 0.57 -13.38
N GLU A 69 9.25 0.66 -14.71
CA GLU A 69 9.67 1.86 -15.47
C GLU A 69 8.83 3.09 -15.10
N LEU A 70 7.52 2.93 -14.93
CA LEU A 70 6.62 4.02 -14.50
C LEU A 70 6.73 4.35 -13.01
N HIS A 71 7.52 3.61 -12.23
CA HIS A 71 7.55 3.67 -10.77
C HIS A 71 6.17 3.49 -10.10
N TRP A 72 5.30 2.67 -10.70
CA TRP A 72 3.95 2.39 -10.21
C TRP A 72 3.91 1.11 -9.38
N LEU A 73 3.60 1.23 -8.09
CA LEU A 73 3.38 0.07 -7.23
C LEU A 73 2.18 -0.77 -7.70
N PRO A 74 2.26 -2.12 -7.69
CA PRO A 74 1.10 -2.98 -7.91
C PRO A 74 -0.01 -2.73 -6.89
N ILE A 75 -1.27 -3.01 -7.25
CA ILE A 75 -2.45 -2.74 -6.39
C ILE A 75 -2.32 -3.32 -4.98
N SER A 76 -1.82 -4.55 -4.82
CA SER A 76 -1.63 -5.15 -3.50
C SER A 76 -0.73 -4.30 -2.60
N TYR A 77 0.41 -3.86 -3.13
CA TYR A 77 1.36 -3.02 -2.41
C TYR A 77 0.83 -1.59 -2.17
N ARG A 78 -0.08 -1.09 -3.02
CA ARG A 78 -0.77 0.20 -2.77
C ARG A 78 -1.73 0.12 -1.58
N ILE A 79 -2.43 -1.00 -1.42
CA ILE A 79 -3.30 -1.26 -0.26
C ILE A 79 -2.43 -1.31 1.00
N ASP A 80 -1.36 -2.10 0.97
CA ASP A 80 -0.39 -2.22 2.06
C ASP A 80 0.21 -0.86 2.45
N PHE A 81 0.59 -0.06 1.44
CA PHE A 81 1.09 1.30 1.66
C PHE A 81 0.08 2.16 2.41
N LYS A 82 -1.21 2.14 2.01
CA LYS A 82 -2.24 2.94 2.66
C LYS A 82 -2.50 2.47 4.10
N VAL A 83 -2.58 1.16 4.32
CA VAL A 83 -2.76 0.61 5.68
C VAL A 83 -1.61 1.05 6.58
N MET A 84 -0.37 0.85 6.15
CA MET A 84 0.81 1.24 6.95
C MET A 84 0.90 2.74 7.18
N LEU A 85 0.46 3.57 6.23
CA LEU A 85 0.37 5.02 6.42
C LEU A 85 -0.67 5.40 7.49
N ILE A 86 -1.82 4.71 7.53
CA ILE A 86 -2.83 4.91 8.58
C ILE A 86 -2.26 4.46 9.92
N THR A 87 -1.59 3.30 9.97
CA THR A 87 -0.92 2.79 11.18
C THR A 87 0.10 3.78 11.72
N TYR A 88 0.99 4.30 10.87
CA TYR A 88 1.97 5.31 11.27
C TYR A 88 1.28 6.55 11.88
N LYS A 89 0.26 7.07 11.21
CA LYS A 89 -0.48 8.24 11.70
C LYS A 89 -1.15 7.97 13.05
N ALA A 90 -1.72 6.78 13.23
CA ALA A 90 -2.37 6.40 14.47
C ALA A 90 -1.37 6.30 15.63
N LEU A 91 -0.21 5.67 15.41
CA LEU A 91 0.85 5.56 16.41
C LEU A 91 1.49 6.90 16.78
N ASN A 92 1.43 7.89 15.89
CA ASN A 92 1.95 9.25 16.12
C ASN A 92 0.86 10.25 16.57
N GLY A 93 -0.35 9.79 16.93
CA GLY A 93 -1.42 10.66 17.42
C GLY A 93 -2.06 11.59 16.37
N ILE A 94 -1.85 11.33 15.08
CA ILE A 94 -2.38 12.13 13.96
C ILE A 94 -3.73 11.58 13.48
N ALA A 95 -4.01 10.29 13.69
CA ALA A 95 -5.27 9.68 13.33
C ALA A 95 -6.34 9.87 14.43
N PRO A 96 -7.64 9.76 14.11
CA PRO A 96 -8.70 9.73 15.11
C PRO A 96 -8.47 8.67 16.18
N SER A 97 -8.89 8.95 17.43
CA SER A 97 -8.67 8.08 18.59
C SER A 97 -9.17 6.66 18.37
N TYR A 98 -10.35 6.50 17.75
CA TYR A 98 -10.94 5.19 17.46
C TYR A 98 -10.07 4.30 16.56
N ILE A 99 -9.17 4.85 15.75
CA ILE A 99 -8.22 4.05 14.96
C ILE A 99 -7.00 3.69 15.82
N SER A 100 -6.50 4.66 16.58
CA SER A 100 -5.34 4.48 17.46
C SER A 100 -5.60 3.44 18.56
N GLU A 101 -6.80 3.42 19.11
CA GLU A 101 -7.25 2.45 20.12
C GLU A 101 -7.28 1.00 19.59
N LEU A 102 -7.34 0.79 18.27
CA LEU A 102 -7.25 -0.54 17.66
C LEU A 102 -5.81 -1.08 17.63
N LEU A 103 -4.79 -0.25 17.87
CA LEU A 103 -3.39 -0.64 17.76
C LEU A 103 -2.76 -0.72 19.16
N ILE A 104 -2.39 -1.93 19.56
CA ILE A 104 -1.80 -2.17 20.87
C ILE A 104 -0.29 -2.36 20.73
N SER A 105 0.47 -1.51 21.43
CA SER A 105 1.94 -1.62 21.46
C SER A 105 2.37 -2.90 22.20
N TYR A 106 3.33 -3.62 21.62
CA TYR A 106 3.91 -4.79 22.26
C TYR A 106 4.92 -4.36 23.33
N GLN A 107 4.60 -4.63 24.59
CA GLN A 107 5.48 -4.38 25.73
C GLN A 107 5.86 -5.74 26.36
N PRO A 108 7.10 -6.23 26.17
CA PRO A 108 7.52 -7.49 26.77
C PRO A 108 7.74 -7.31 28.28
N GLN A 109 7.36 -8.32 29.08
CA GLN A 109 7.57 -8.32 30.55
C GLN A 109 9.05 -8.28 30.96
N ARG A 110 9.96 -8.66 30.05
CA ARG A 110 11.42 -8.64 30.25
C ARG A 110 12.06 -7.84 29.12
N LYS A 111 13.17 -7.15 29.39
CA LYS A 111 13.96 -6.44 28.35
C LYS A 111 14.59 -7.48 27.41
N LEU A 112 13.95 -7.69 26.26
CA LEU A 112 14.42 -8.56 25.18
C LEU A 112 15.03 -7.72 24.05
N ARG A 113 15.81 -8.32 23.15
CA ARG A 113 16.32 -7.64 21.95
C ARG A 113 15.20 -7.01 21.08
N SER A 114 13.97 -7.52 21.19
CA SER A 114 12.77 -7.01 20.51
C SER A 114 12.11 -5.80 21.19
N SER A 115 12.53 -5.41 22.40
CA SER A 115 11.92 -4.30 23.14
C SER A 115 12.03 -2.96 22.40
N ASN A 116 13.06 -2.81 21.57
CA ASN A 116 13.34 -1.56 20.83
C ASN A 116 12.80 -1.60 19.39
N SER A 117 12.02 -2.62 19.02
CA SER A 117 11.61 -2.87 17.63
C SER A 117 10.27 -2.24 17.22
N ASN A 118 9.65 -1.44 18.10
CA ASN A 118 8.34 -0.78 17.89
C ASN A 118 7.29 -1.74 17.29
N LEU A 119 7.10 -2.89 17.95
CA LEU A 119 6.19 -3.94 17.51
C LEU A 119 4.77 -3.69 18.03
N LEU A 120 3.80 -4.19 17.29
CA LEU A 120 2.39 -4.20 17.67
C LEU A 120 1.94 -5.63 18.00
N ILE A 121 1.00 -5.76 18.93
CA ILE A 121 0.34 -7.03 19.21
C ILE A 121 -0.54 -7.39 18.01
N VAL A 122 -0.44 -8.63 17.55
CA VAL A 122 -1.33 -9.19 16.52
C VAL A 122 -2.37 -10.05 17.23
N PRO A 123 -3.64 -9.60 17.34
CA PRO A 123 -4.69 -10.37 18.01
C PRO A 123 -4.95 -11.70 17.30
N LYS A 124 -5.39 -12.72 18.04
CA LYS A 124 -5.90 -13.95 17.41
C LYS A 124 -7.28 -13.68 16.84
N VAL A 125 -7.54 -14.18 15.63
CA VAL A 125 -8.83 -14.04 14.96
C VAL A 125 -9.53 -15.39 14.86
N LEU A 126 -10.85 -15.38 15.08
CA LEU A 126 -11.69 -16.57 14.99
C LEU A 126 -11.97 -16.95 13.53
N HIS A 127 -12.25 -15.97 12.68
CA HIS A 127 -12.53 -16.16 11.25
C HIS A 127 -11.30 -15.80 10.41
N LYS A 128 -10.69 -16.81 9.78
CA LYS A 128 -9.45 -16.65 9.00
C LYS A 128 -9.56 -15.65 7.84
N GLN A 129 -10.72 -15.51 7.19
CA GLN A 129 -10.84 -14.63 6.03
C GLN A 129 -11.19 -13.18 6.42
N SER A 130 -12.34 -12.98 7.06
CA SER A 130 -12.80 -11.63 7.44
C SER A 130 -12.03 -11.07 8.64
N GLY A 131 -11.68 -11.92 9.61
CA GLY A 131 -10.93 -11.50 10.79
C GLY A 131 -9.50 -11.09 10.43
N GLU A 132 -8.80 -11.86 9.57
CA GLU A 132 -7.43 -11.49 9.20
C GLU A 132 -7.36 -10.21 8.35
N ALA A 133 -8.44 -9.91 7.64
CA ALA A 133 -8.60 -8.70 6.82
C ALA A 133 -8.88 -7.44 7.64
N ALA A 134 -9.44 -7.58 8.85
CA ALA A 134 -9.77 -6.45 9.70
C ALA A 134 -8.52 -5.64 10.04
N PHE A 135 -8.66 -4.32 10.11
CA PHE A 135 -7.54 -3.41 10.39
C PHE A 135 -6.78 -3.81 11.67
N ILE A 136 -7.52 -4.16 12.73
CA ILE A 136 -6.97 -4.59 14.03
C ILE A 136 -6.00 -5.78 13.95
N HIS A 137 -6.12 -6.61 12.91
CA HIS A 137 -5.23 -7.74 12.67
C HIS A 137 -4.22 -7.45 11.55
N TYR A 138 -4.72 -6.98 10.41
CA TYR A 138 -3.92 -6.79 9.20
C TYR A 138 -2.84 -5.73 9.40
N ALA A 139 -3.16 -4.60 10.05
CA ALA A 139 -2.20 -3.52 10.26
C ALA A 139 -1.03 -3.92 11.17
N PRO A 140 -1.24 -4.49 12.38
CA PRO A 140 -0.15 -5.00 13.21
C PRO A 140 0.72 -6.06 12.51
N LYS A 141 0.08 -7.01 11.81
CA LYS A 141 0.79 -8.07 11.06
C LYS A 141 1.72 -7.47 10.02
N LEU A 142 1.24 -6.49 9.25
CA LEU A 142 2.00 -5.83 8.21
C LEU A 142 3.10 -4.91 8.78
N TRP A 143 2.75 -4.09 9.78
CA TRP A 143 3.67 -3.18 10.47
C TRP A 143 4.88 -3.93 11.05
N ASN A 144 4.66 -5.10 11.65
CA ASN A 144 5.73 -5.90 12.24
C ASN A 144 6.76 -6.40 11.22
N THR A 145 6.42 -6.42 9.92
CA THR A 145 7.38 -6.76 8.84
C THR A 145 8.25 -5.58 8.39
N LEU A 146 8.00 -4.36 8.89
CA LEU A 146 8.78 -3.19 8.52
C LEU A 146 10.14 -3.15 9.24
N PRO A 147 11.21 -2.76 8.54
CA PRO A 147 12.47 -2.38 9.17
C PRO A 147 12.30 -1.25 10.18
N LEU A 148 13.12 -1.27 11.23
CA LEU A 148 13.04 -0.30 12.32
C LEU A 148 13.24 1.15 11.84
N TYR A 149 14.17 1.38 10.91
CA TYR A 149 14.45 2.72 10.38
C TYR A 149 13.23 3.37 9.71
N ILE A 150 12.35 2.58 9.08
CA ILE A 150 11.09 3.09 8.49
C ILE A 150 10.10 3.44 9.59
N LYS A 151 9.97 2.57 10.61
CA LYS A 151 9.05 2.79 11.74
C LYS A 151 9.41 4.03 12.55
N GLN A 152 10.69 4.36 12.64
CA GLN A 152 11.25 5.49 13.39
C GLN A 152 11.39 6.76 12.54
N ALA A 153 10.81 6.80 11.33
CA ALA A 153 10.78 8.03 10.54
C ALA A 153 10.25 9.20 11.38
N SER A 154 10.89 10.37 11.28
CA SER A 154 10.56 11.54 12.11
C SER A 154 9.35 12.34 11.59
N SER A 155 8.88 12.04 10.38
CA SER A 155 7.70 12.70 9.79
C SER A 155 6.95 11.77 8.86
N VAL A 156 5.68 12.10 8.63
CA VAL A 156 4.82 11.40 7.66
C VAL A 156 5.43 11.39 6.25
N ASN A 157 6.13 12.46 5.85
CA ASN A 157 6.72 12.57 4.52
C ASN A 157 7.93 11.65 4.35
N ILE A 158 8.80 11.58 5.37
CA ILE A 158 9.92 10.64 5.40
C ILE A 158 9.40 9.21 5.40
N PHE A 159 8.41 8.90 6.26
CA PHE A 159 7.76 7.60 6.30
C PHE A 159 7.22 7.17 4.93
N LYS A 160 6.46 8.05 4.25
CA LYS A 160 5.91 7.77 2.91
C LYS A 160 7.00 7.45 1.89
N LYS A 161 8.09 8.24 1.88
CA LYS A 161 9.21 8.06 0.95
C LYS A 161 9.87 6.70 1.18
N ASP A 162 10.25 6.41 2.42
CA ASP A 162 11.00 5.20 2.77
C ASP A 162 10.12 3.94 2.60
N LEU A 163 8.84 4.03 2.98
CA LEU A 163 7.88 2.96 2.77
C LEU A 163 7.67 2.67 1.29
N LYS A 164 7.53 3.71 0.45
CA LYS A 164 7.37 3.53 -1.00
C LYS A 164 8.60 2.81 -1.58
N THR A 165 9.81 3.23 -1.20
CA THR A 165 11.05 2.59 -1.64
C THR A 165 11.13 1.13 -1.18
N TYR A 166 10.78 0.84 0.07
CA TYR A 166 10.78 -0.53 0.60
C TYR A 166 9.80 -1.45 -0.13
N LEU A 167 8.57 -0.99 -0.35
CA LEU A 167 7.56 -1.78 -1.06
C LEU A 167 7.90 -1.94 -2.54
N TYR A 168 8.50 -0.92 -3.15
CA TYR A 168 8.93 -0.98 -4.53
C TYR A 168 10.02 -2.03 -4.73
N ARG A 169 11.00 -2.09 -3.82
CA ARG A 169 12.00 -3.18 -3.81
C ARG A 169 11.32 -4.53 -3.69
N LYS A 170 10.45 -4.75 -2.70
CA LYS A 170 9.70 -6.02 -2.56
C LYS A 170 8.87 -6.41 -3.79
N ALA A 171 8.38 -5.44 -4.55
CA ALA A 171 7.53 -5.69 -5.71
C ALA A 171 8.31 -6.10 -6.97
N PHE A 172 9.54 -5.62 -7.12
CA PHE A 172 10.29 -5.68 -8.39
C PHE A 172 11.73 -6.21 -8.25
N SER A 173 12.19 -6.56 -7.05
CA SER A 173 13.49 -7.21 -6.79
C SER A 173 13.50 -8.68 -7.13
#